data_AF-A0A1I7USL0-F1
#
_entry.id   AF-A0A1I7USL0-F1
#
_cell.length_a   1.000
_cell.length_b   1.000
_cell.length_c   1.000
_cell.angle_alpha   90.00
_cell.angle_beta   90.00
_cell.angle_gamma   90.00
#
_symmetry.space_group_name_H-M   'P 1'
#
loop_
_entity.id
_entity.type
_entity.pdbx_description
1 polymer ?
#
loop_
_entity_poly.entity_id
_entity_poly.type
_entity_poly.pdbx_seq_one_letter_code
_entity_poly.pdbx_strand_id
1 'polypeptide(L)'
;MASKTVSTFDVPHGPSWYRIELEQCGQRKRLLVDGIEKPMRFGVVNEILSSPEPIIKGMVFIDFDLEGHKFNITCEKIGAAQICDLHMDHRRIPCFNPQDDSEYAI
;
A
#
# COMPACT_ATOMS: atom_id res chain seq x y z
N MET A 1 8.04 -5.66 20.86
CA MET A 1 7.33 -6.22 19.69
C MET A 1 7.97 -5.61 18.45
N ALA A 2 8.41 -6.41 17.49
CA ALA A 2 9.04 -5.90 16.28
C ALA A 2 7.98 -5.36 15.31
N SER A 3 8.19 -4.15 14.78
CA SER A 3 7.44 -3.64 13.64
C SER A 3 8.04 -4.22 12.36
N LYS A 4 7.20 -4.50 11.36
CA LYS A 4 7.64 -4.95 10.03
C LYS A 4 7.05 -4.02 8.98
N THR A 5 7.89 -3.37 8.18
CA THR A 5 7.47 -2.66 6.98
C THR A 5 6.94 -3.66 5.96
N VAL A 6 5.69 -3.47 5.53
CA VAL A 6 4.98 -4.34 4.59
C VAL A 6 5.11 -3.80 3.17
N SER A 7 5.12 -2.47 3.02
CA SER A 7 5.23 -1.82 1.73
C SER A 7 5.82 -0.42 1.89
N THR A 8 6.60 0.00 0.90
CA THR A 8 7.22 1.33 0.84
C THR A 8 6.94 1.92 -0.53
N PHE A 9 6.56 3.19 -0.59
CA PHE A 9 6.32 3.93 -1.82
C PHE A 9 7.08 5.25 -1.77
N ASP A 10 7.96 5.50 -2.72
CA ASP A 10 8.59 6.80 -2.90
C ASP A 10 7.79 7.58 -3.95
N VAL A 11 7.17 8.69 -3.55
CA VAL A 11 6.19 9.44 -4.33
C VAL A 11 6.69 10.84 -4.63
N PRO A 12 6.82 11.24 -5.90
CA PRO A 12 7.10 12.62 -6.26
C PRO A 12 5.85 13.48 -6.06
N HIS A 13 5.99 14.61 -5.38
CA HIS A 13 4.93 15.61 -5.23
C HIS A 13 5.53 17.02 -5.31
N GLY A 14 5.17 17.74 -6.38
CA GLY A 14 5.76 19.05 -6.67
C GLY A 14 7.30 18.97 -6.79
N PRO A 15 8.06 19.82 -6.06
CA PRO A 15 9.52 19.76 -6.02
C PRO A 15 10.08 18.74 -5.00
N SER A 16 9.21 18.06 -4.23
CA SER A 16 9.58 17.21 -3.10
C SER A 16 9.29 15.73 -3.37
N TRP A 17 9.83 14.87 -2.51
CA TRP A 17 9.57 13.44 -2.50
C TRP A 17 9.05 13.04 -1.12
N TYR A 18 7.99 12.25 -1.09
CA TYR A 18 7.47 11.63 0.13
C TYR A 18 7.77 10.15 0.12
N ARG A 19 8.32 9.65 1.24
CA ARG A 19 8.40 8.22 1.50
C ARG A 19 7.21 7.79 2.32
N ILE A 20 6.40 6.90 1.76
CA ILE A 20 5.19 6.37 2.40
C ILE A 20 5.44 4.92 2.78
N GLU A 21 5.39 4.62 4.08
CA GLU A 21 5.65 3.29 4.61
C GLU A 21 4.41 2.75 5.32
N LEU A 22 4.01 1.55 4.93
CA LEU A 22 2.98 0.79 5.62
C LEU A 22 3.65 -0.20 6.57
N GLU A 23 3.54 0.04 7.87
CA GLU A 23 4.06 -0.86 8.89
C GLU A 23 2.97 -1.74 9.49
N GLN A 24 3.34 -2.98 9.81
CA GLN A 24 2.54 -3.88 10.63
C GLN A 24 3.25 -4.14 11.95
N CYS A 25 2.62 -3.72 13.04
CA CYS A 25 3.04 -3.98 14.41
C CYS A 25 2.04 -4.92 15.08
N GLY A 26 2.32 -6.23 15.01
CA GLY A 26 1.39 -7.26 15.46
C GLY A 26 0.13 -7.30 14.58
N GLN A 27 -1.04 -7.04 15.18
CA GLN A 27 -2.31 -6.94 14.45
C GLN A 27 -2.65 -5.51 13.99
N ARG A 28 -1.89 -4.51 14.45
CA ARG A 28 -2.12 -3.11 14.08
C ARG A 28 -1.31 -2.75 12.85
N LYS A 29 -1.92 -1.98 11.96
CA LYS A 29 -1.25 -1.35 10.82
C LYS A 29 -1.03 0.13 11.12
N ARG A 30 0.06 0.70 10.64
CA ARG A 30 0.39 2.12 10.75
C ARG A 30 0.86 2.64 9.40
N LEU A 31 0.50 3.88 9.10
CA LEU A 31 0.98 4.59 7.93
C LEU A 31 1.99 5.63 8.40
N LEU A 32 3.21 5.57 7.87
CA LEU A 32 4.24 6.58 8.08
C LEU A 32 4.44 7.34 6.77
N VAL A 33 4.57 8.66 6.86
CA VAL A 33 4.99 9.53 5.76
C VAL A 33 6.24 10.25 6.24
N ASP A 34 7.37 10.02 5.58
CA ASP A 34 8.71 10.46 5.98
C ASP A 34 9.04 10.11 7.45
N GLY A 35 8.65 8.90 7.87
CA GLY A 35 8.83 8.43 9.25
C GLY A 35 7.83 8.99 10.28
N ILE A 36 6.90 9.86 9.86
CA ILE A 36 5.89 10.46 10.75
C ILE A 36 4.56 9.71 10.59
N GLU A 37 3.99 9.23 11.69
CA GLU A 37 2.70 8.55 11.67
C GLU A 37 1.57 9.47 11.23
N LYS A 38 0.80 9.03 10.24
CA LYS A 38 -0.36 9.73 9.69
C LYS A 38 -1.66 8.97 9.97
N PRO A 39 -2.77 9.67 10.20
CA PRO A 39 -4.07 9.03 10.30
C PRO A 39 -4.40 8.35 8.96
N MET A 40 -4.96 7.15 9.03
CA MET A 40 -5.39 6.39 7.87
C MET A 40 -6.73 5.71 8.12
N ARG A 41 -7.47 5.43 7.05
CA ARG A 41 -8.65 4.57 7.07
C ARG A 41 -8.28 3.24 6.45
N PHE A 42 -8.40 2.19 7.25
CA PHE A 42 -8.15 0.83 6.81
C PHE A 42 -9.47 0.12 6.53
N GLY A 43 -9.58 -0.53 5.38
CA GLY A 43 -10.75 -1.34 5.04
C GLY A 43 -10.38 -2.60 4.28
N VAL A 44 -11.33 -3.55 4.27
CA VAL A 44 -11.25 -4.78 3.49
C VAL A 44 -12.53 -4.89 2.69
N VAL A 45 -12.39 -5.00 1.38
CA VAL A 45 -13.48 -5.33 0.46
C VAL A 45 -13.33 -6.79 0.08
N ASN A 46 -14.33 -7.59 0.38
CA ASN A 46 -14.41 -8.97 -0.07
C ASN A 46 -15.37 -9.00 -1.26
N GLU A 47 -14.84 -9.18 -2.46
CA GLU A 47 -15.69 -9.48 -3.62
C GLU A 47 -15.91 -10.98 -3.71
N ILE A 48 -17.17 -11.39 -3.74
CA ILE A 48 -17.56 -12.76 -4.05
C ILE A 48 -17.72 -12.81 -5.56
N LEU A 49 -16.74 -13.39 -6.25
CA LEU A 49 -16.84 -13.59 -7.69
C LEU A 49 -17.78 -14.78 -7.94
N SER A 50 -18.90 -14.52 -8.62
CA SER A 50 -19.86 -15.54 -9.04
C SER A 50 -19.20 -16.48 -10.06
N SER A 51 -18.71 -17.60 -9.56
CA SER A 51 -18.11 -18.71 -10.29
C SER A 51 -18.73 -20.01 -9.76
N PRO A 52 -18.75 -21.13 -10.52
CA PRO A 52 -19.24 -22.42 -10.02
C PRO A 52 -18.62 -22.84 -8.68
N GLU A 53 -17.41 -22.35 -8.37
CA GLU A 53 -16.85 -22.28 -7.02
C GLU A 53 -16.66 -20.80 -6.64
N PRO A 54 -17.30 -20.28 -5.57
CA PRO A 54 -17.18 -18.88 -5.19
C PRO A 54 -15.75 -18.56 -4.73
N ILE A 55 -15.07 -17.67 -5.45
CA ILE A 55 -13.75 -17.17 -5.08
C ILE A 55 -13.97 -15.87 -4.30
N ILE A 56 -13.57 -15.85 -3.02
CA ILE A 56 -13.51 -14.63 -2.22
C ILE A 56 -12.20 -13.92 -2.56
N LYS A 57 -12.28 -12.82 -3.30
CA LYS A 57 -11.13 -11.94 -3.53
C LYS A 57 -11.16 -10.84 -2.46
N GLY A 58 -10.27 -10.98 -1.47
CA GLY A 58 -10.07 -9.95 -0.45
C GLY A 58 -9.11 -8.88 -0.96
N MET A 59 -9.63 -7.69 -1.22
CA MET A 59 -8.85 -6.48 -1.49
C MET A 59 -8.77 -5.66 -0.20
N VAL A 60 -7.56 -5.28 0.18
CA VAL A 60 -7.32 -4.36 1.29
C VAL A 60 -7.16 -2.96 0.71
N PHE A 61 -7.76 -1.94 1.34
CA PHE A 61 -7.50 -0.56 0.98
C PHE A 61 -7.12 0.28 2.20
N ILE A 62 -6.27 1.28 1.96
CA ILE A 62 -5.82 2.26 2.95
C ILE A 62 -5.97 3.65 2.34
N ASP A 63 -6.86 4.46 2.92
CA ASP A 63 -7.06 5.84 2.50
C ASP A 63 -6.40 6.81 3.48
N PHE A 64 -5.77 7.84 2.96
CA PHE A 64 -5.23 8.94 3.76
C PHE A 64 -5.18 10.23 2.96
N ASP A 65 -5.17 11.36 3.66
CA ASP A 65 -5.04 12.68 3.07
C ASP A 65 -3.64 13.23 3.34
N LEU A 66 -2.98 13.76 2.30
CA LEU A 66 -1.69 14.43 2.42
C LEU A 66 -1.71 15.70 1.56
N GLU A 67 -1.48 16.85 2.21
CA GLU A 67 -1.40 18.17 1.56
C GLU A 67 -2.57 18.51 0.62
N GLY A 68 -3.79 18.10 1.00
CA GLY A 68 -5.01 18.36 0.22
C GLY A 68 -5.30 17.36 -0.89
N HIS A 69 -4.44 16.35 -1.06
CA HIS A 69 -4.63 15.25 -2.00
C HIS A 69 -5.10 13.97 -1.28
N LYS A 70 -5.96 13.21 -1.95
CA LYS A 70 -6.44 11.92 -1.46
C LYS A 70 -5.56 10.81 -1.98
N PHE A 71 -4.93 10.08 -1.07
CA PHE A 71 -4.16 8.90 -1.40
C PHE A 71 -4.93 7.64 -1.03
N ASN A 72 -4.77 6.62 -1.86
CA ASN A 72 -5.38 5.31 -1.67
C ASN A 72 -4.37 4.22 -2.03
N ILE A 73 -4.01 3.38 -1.07
CA ILE A 73 -3.21 2.17 -1.32
C ILE A 73 -4.18 0.99 -1.38
N THR A 74 -4.19 0.28 -2.49
CA THR A 74 -4.91 -1.00 -2.65
C THR A 74 -3.91 -2.13 -2.63
N CYS A 75 -4.14 -3.15 -1.81
CA CYS A 75 -3.34 -4.36 -1.81
C CYS A 75 -4.22 -5.58 -2.10
N GLU A 76 -3.82 -6.39 -3.07
CA GLU A 76 -4.47 -7.64 -3.43
C GLU A 76 -3.50 -8.81 -3.28
N LYS A 77 -4.01 -9.96 -2.83
CA LYS A 77 -3.24 -11.20 -2.79
C LYS A 77 -3.55 -12.03 -4.02
N ILE A 78 -2.53 -12.31 -4.83
CA ILE A 78 -2.64 -13.14 -6.04
C ILE A 78 -1.70 -14.33 -5.86
N GLY A 79 -2.29 -15.49 -5.51
CA GLY A 79 -1.53 -16.68 -5.14
C GLY A 79 -0.69 -16.46 -3.87
N ALA A 80 0.62 -16.61 -3.99
CA ALA A 80 1.57 -16.36 -2.90
C ALA A 80 2.05 -14.90 -2.83
N ALA A 81 1.85 -14.11 -3.89
CA ALA A 81 2.29 -12.73 -3.97
C ALA A 81 1.24 -11.76 -3.43
N GLN A 82 1.70 -10.64 -2.87
CA GLN A 82 0.87 -9.49 -2.53
C GLN A 82 1.28 -8.34 -3.43
N ILE A 83 0.33 -7.83 -4.22
CA ILE A 83 0.54 -6.68 -5.10
C ILE A 83 -0.13 -5.49 -4.42
N CYS A 84 0.61 -4.39 -4.30
CA CYS A 84 0.07 -3.13 -3.77
C CYS A 84 0.25 -2.01 -4.79
N ASP A 85 -0.82 -1.25 -5.00
CA ASP A 85 -0.87 -0.09 -5.88
C ASP A 85 -1.19 1.16 -5.07
N LEU A 86 -0.54 2.26 -5.41
CA LEU A 86 -0.82 3.57 -4.83
C LEU A 86 -1.55 4.46 -5.85
N HIS A 87 -2.57 5.15 -5.38
CA HIS A 87 -3.34 6.12 -6.14
C HIS A 87 -3.31 7.48 -5.43
N MET A 88 -3.27 8.56 -6.21
CA MET A 88 -3.45 9.94 -5.76
C MET A 88 -4.56 10.59 -6.60
N ASP A 89 -5.58 11.15 -5.97
CA ASP A 89 -6.74 11.78 -6.60
C ASP A 89 -7.35 10.93 -7.72
N HIS A 90 -7.58 9.64 -7.44
CA HIS A 90 -8.12 8.66 -8.38
C HIS A 90 -7.22 8.34 -9.59
N ARG A 91 -5.96 8.77 -9.57
CA ARG A 91 -4.95 8.40 -10.57
C ARG A 91 -3.94 7.45 -9.95
N ARG A 92 -3.68 6.32 -10.62
CA ARG A 92 -2.62 5.40 -10.19
C ARG A 92 -1.28 6.13 -10.32
N ILE A 93 -0.56 6.21 -9.20
CA ILE A 93 0.84 6.60 -9.23
C ILE A 93 1.60 5.33 -9.62
N PRO A 94 2.35 5.31 -10.73
CA PRO A 94 3.21 4.19 -11.04
C PRO A 94 4.19 4.03 -9.86
N CYS A 95 3.99 2.97 -9.09
CA CYS A 95 4.87 2.65 -7.98
C CYS A 95 6.27 2.42 -8.55
N PHE A 96 7.22 3.30 -8.23
CA PHE A 96 8.62 2.91 -8.27
C PHE A 96 8.81 2.05 -7.03
N ASN A 97 8.95 0.74 -7.22
CA ASN A 97 9.23 -0.19 -6.15
C ASN A 97 10.75 -0.41 -6.15
N PRO A 98 11.58 0.41 -5.47
CA PRO A 98 13.03 0.19 -5.46
C PRO A 98 13.45 -1.07 -4.69
N GLN A 99 12.51 -1.85 -4.15
CA GLN A 99 12.81 -3.10 -3.46
C GLN A 99 12.70 -4.31 -4.39
N ASP A 100 13.59 -4.35 -5.38
CA ASP A 100 14.17 -5.62 -5.83
C ASP A 100 15.67 -5.43 -6.11
N ASP A 101 16.42 -5.13 -5.05
CA ASP A 101 17.90 -5.21 -5.06
C ASP A 101 18.39 -6.67 -4.88
N SER A 102 17.53 -7.65 -5.18
CA SER A 102 17.92 -9.07 -5.24
C SER A 102 18.49 -9.47 -6.62
N GLU A 103 18.38 -8.63 -7.64
CA GLU A 103 18.85 -8.92 -9.01
C GLU A 103 20.16 -8.20 -9.42
N TYR A 104 20.76 -7.40 -8.54
CA TYR A 104 22.07 -6.76 -8.77
C TYR A 104 23.15 -7.19 -7.77
N ALA A 105 23.11 -8.44 -7.29
CA ALA A 105 24.31 -9.09 -6.78
C ALA A 105 25.20 -9.48 -7.98
N ILE A 106 26.07 -8.55 -8.40
CA ILE A 106 27.23 -8.84 -9.25
C ILE A 106 28.45 -9.05 -8.36
#